data_AF-A0A545BA57-F1
#
_entry.id   AF-A0A545BA57-F1
#
_cell.length_a   1.000
_cell.length_b   1.000
_cell.length_c   1.000
_cell.angle_alpha   90.00
_cell.angle_beta   90.00
_cell.angle_gamma   90.00
#
_symmetry.space_group_name_H-M   'P 1'
#
loop_
_entity.id
_entity.type
_entity.pdbx_description
1 polymer ?
#
loop_
_entity_poly.entity_id
_entity_poly.type
_entity_poly.pdbx_seq_one_letter_code
_entity_poly.pdbx_strand_id
1 'polypeptide(L)'
;MSDRDGGNGPLLLGVRHHGPGSARAVRAALEAAGPRTVLIEGPPEADALIALAADEDMRPPVALLAHVVDEPGRSAFWPLAEFSPEWVAIRWALEHGVPARFIDLPATHTLAWGREEREDQEQEPSEKGEPGGLPSEPAEAVRIDPLAVLAETAGYDDAERWWEDVIEHRG
;
A
#
# COMPACT_ATOMS: atom_id res chain seq x y z
N MET A 1 -19.33 25.57 -26.70
CA MET A 1 -18.37 24.49 -27.00
C MET A 1 -17.06 24.91 -26.35
N SER A 2 -16.96 24.71 -25.04
CA SER A 2 -15.79 25.14 -24.25
C SER A 2 -14.99 23.90 -23.96
N ASP A 3 -13.78 23.93 -24.48
CA ASP A 3 -12.66 23.05 -24.19
C ASP A 3 -12.52 22.89 -22.67
N ARG A 4 -12.78 21.68 -22.17
CA ARG A 4 -12.26 21.22 -20.89
C ARG A 4 -11.25 20.16 -21.26
N ASP A 5 -9.97 20.51 -21.22
CA ASP A 5 -8.89 19.56 -21.02
C ASP A 5 -9.14 18.84 -19.68
N GLY A 6 -10.02 17.85 -19.70
CA GLY A 6 -10.24 16.95 -18.58
C GLY A 6 -9.01 16.05 -18.48
N GLY A 7 -8.25 16.20 -17.39
CA GLY A 7 -6.96 15.55 -17.15
C GLY A 7 -6.92 14.10 -17.65
N ASN A 8 -6.19 13.87 -18.74
CA ASN A 8 -6.19 12.61 -19.49
C ASN A 8 -5.16 11.59 -18.94
N GLY A 9 -4.79 11.71 -17.66
CA GLY A 9 -3.75 10.92 -17.01
C GLY A 9 -4.25 10.16 -15.79
N PRO A 10 -3.49 9.17 -15.28
CA PRO A 10 -3.84 8.46 -14.06
C PRO A 10 -3.84 9.40 -12.84
N LEU A 11 -4.82 9.21 -11.95
CA LEU A 11 -4.81 9.80 -10.62
C LEU A 11 -4.05 8.84 -9.69
N LEU A 12 -2.93 9.32 -9.13
CA LEU A 12 -2.17 8.58 -8.12
C LEU A 12 -2.55 9.08 -6.73
N LEU A 13 -2.92 8.14 -5.86
CA LEU A 13 -3.29 8.41 -4.48
C LEU A 13 -2.27 7.74 -3.56
N GLY A 14 -1.42 8.53 -2.91
CA GLY A 14 -0.57 8.03 -1.83
C GLY A 14 -1.41 7.74 -0.59
N VAL A 15 -1.15 6.61 0.06
CA VAL A 15 -1.97 6.15 1.19
C VAL A 15 -1.10 5.58 2.31
N ARG A 16 -1.67 5.55 3.52
CA ARG A 16 -1.24 4.65 4.59
C ARG A 16 -2.21 3.46 4.62
N HIS A 17 -1.71 2.22 4.48
CA HIS A 17 -2.51 0.97 4.38
C HIS A 17 -3.59 0.77 5.45
N HIS A 18 -3.43 1.44 6.57
CA HIS A 18 -4.28 1.36 7.75
C HIS A 18 -4.56 2.76 8.31
N GLY A 19 -4.64 3.77 7.44
CA GLY A 19 -4.92 5.17 7.78
C GLY A 19 -6.40 5.51 7.59
N PRO A 20 -7.19 5.78 8.65
CA PRO A 20 -8.59 6.15 8.53
C PRO A 20 -8.83 7.42 7.70
N GLY A 21 -7.93 8.41 7.76
CA GLY A 21 -8.02 9.61 6.93
C GLY A 21 -7.64 9.31 5.49
N SER A 22 -6.60 8.51 5.26
CA SER A 22 -6.29 7.98 3.93
C SER A 22 -7.49 7.26 3.30
N ALA A 23 -8.21 6.43 4.07
CA ALA A 23 -9.36 5.69 3.58
C ALA A 23 -10.53 6.61 3.20
N ARG A 24 -10.83 7.63 4.02
CA ARG A 24 -11.83 8.65 3.69
C ARG A 24 -11.44 9.47 2.46
N ALA A 25 -10.17 9.87 2.36
CA ALA A 25 -9.65 10.65 1.26
C ALA A 25 -9.72 9.88 -0.07
N VAL A 26 -9.35 8.59 -0.08
CA VAL A 26 -9.50 7.71 -1.24
C VAL A 26 -10.96 7.63 -1.68
N ARG A 27 -11.90 7.39 -0.75
CA ARG A 27 -13.32 7.37 -1.09
C ARG A 27 -13.76 8.68 -1.74
N ALA A 28 -13.44 9.82 -1.12
CA ALA A 28 -13.81 11.13 -1.65
C ALA A 28 -13.19 11.41 -3.04
N ALA A 29 -11.94 11.00 -3.25
CA ALA A 29 -11.27 11.15 -4.54
C ALA A 29 -11.92 10.29 -5.63
N LEU A 30 -12.30 9.04 -5.33
CA LEU A 30 -12.99 8.16 -6.27
C LEU A 30 -14.37 8.72 -6.66
N GLU A 31 -15.14 9.21 -5.69
CA GLU A 31 -16.45 9.86 -5.93
C GLU A 31 -16.31 11.10 -6.82
N ALA A 32 -15.29 11.93 -6.58
CA ALA A 32 -15.08 13.15 -7.35
C ALA A 32 -14.55 12.88 -8.77
N ALA A 33 -13.67 11.90 -8.93
CA ALA A 33 -13.01 11.60 -10.20
C ALA A 33 -13.86 10.71 -11.12
N GLY A 34 -14.70 9.82 -10.56
CA GLY A 34 -15.48 8.85 -11.34
C GLY A 34 -14.62 8.02 -12.31
N PRO A 35 -13.54 7.36 -11.86
CA PRO A 35 -12.61 6.69 -12.76
C PRO A 35 -13.25 5.51 -13.50
N ARG A 36 -12.73 5.21 -14.69
CA ARG A 36 -13.16 4.04 -15.48
C ARG A 36 -12.56 2.72 -15.00
N THR A 37 -11.53 2.77 -14.17
CA THR A 37 -10.83 1.60 -13.60
C THR A 37 -10.11 2.05 -12.33
N VAL A 38 -10.08 1.18 -11.32
CA VAL A 38 -9.33 1.39 -10.08
C VAL A 38 -8.17 0.40 -10.04
N LEU A 39 -6.96 0.90 -9.79
CA LEU A 39 -5.75 0.09 -9.64
C LEU A 39 -5.31 0.17 -8.19
N ILE A 40 -5.05 -0.98 -7.57
CA ILE A 40 -4.86 -1.12 -6.12
C ILE A 40 -3.56 -1.88 -5.86
N GLU A 41 -2.82 -1.49 -4.84
CA GLU A 41 -1.65 -2.25 -4.38
C GLU A 41 -2.09 -3.65 -3.90
N GLY A 42 -1.30 -4.64 -4.27
CA GLY A 42 -1.56 -6.06 -4.05
C GLY A 42 -1.13 -6.91 -5.25
N PRO A 43 -1.04 -8.24 -5.08
CA PRO A 43 -0.54 -9.15 -6.09
C PRO A 43 -1.60 -9.44 -7.17
N PRO A 44 -1.24 -9.50 -8.46
CA PRO A 44 -2.18 -9.74 -9.55
C PRO A 44 -2.87 -11.11 -9.47
N GLU A 45 -2.28 -12.10 -8.79
CA GLU A 45 -2.92 -13.40 -8.54
C GLU A 45 -4.23 -13.27 -7.75
N ALA A 46 -4.41 -12.18 -6.99
CA ALA A 46 -5.61 -11.92 -6.21
C ALA A 46 -6.73 -11.22 -6.99
N ASP A 47 -6.54 -10.87 -8.28
CA ASP A 47 -7.55 -10.18 -9.10
C ASP A 47 -8.92 -10.90 -9.05
N ALA A 48 -8.90 -12.22 -9.14
CA ALA A 48 -10.12 -13.04 -9.13
C ALA A 48 -10.84 -13.03 -7.76
N LEU A 49 -10.14 -12.70 -6.68
CA LEU A 49 -10.68 -12.67 -5.32
C LEU A 49 -11.42 -11.36 -5.00
N ILE A 50 -11.21 -10.30 -5.79
CA ILE A 50 -11.85 -8.99 -5.59
C ILE A 50 -13.37 -9.14 -5.47
N ALA A 51 -13.99 -9.97 -6.31
CA ALA A 51 -15.44 -10.16 -6.31
C ALA A 51 -15.98 -10.72 -4.98
N LEU A 52 -15.16 -11.44 -4.20
CA LEU A 52 -15.57 -11.97 -2.90
C LEU A 52 -15.83 -10.86 -1.88
N ALA A 53 -15.19 -9.70 -2.04
CA ALA A 53 -15.42 -8.55 -1.18
C ALA A 53 -16.82 -7.95 -1.34
N ALA A 54 -17.63 -8.36 -2.34
CA ALA A 54 -19.03 -7.96 -2.46
C ALA A 54 -19.96 -8.69 -1.49
N ASP A 55 -19.57 -9.87 -1.01
CA ASP A 55 -20.35 -10.69 -0.08
C ASP A 55 -20.52 -9.97 1.28
N GLU A 56 -21.73 -10.00 1.84
CA GLU A 56 -22.03 -9.34 3.12
C GLU A 56 -21.31 -10.00 4.31
N ASP A 57 -20.98 -11.30 4.20
CA ASP A 57 -20.24 -12.04 5.21
C ASP A 57 -18.72 -11.83 5.09
N MET A 58 -18.22 -11.29 3.97
CA MET A 58 -16.81 -10.92 3.79
C MET A 58 -16.51 -9.58 4.48
N ARG A 59 -16.34 -9.65 5.80
CA ARG A 59 -16.16 -8.46 6.66
C ARG A 59 -14.74 -8.40 7.22
N PRO A 60 -14.04 -7.25 7.10
CA PRO A 60 -12.71 -7.10 7.67
C PRO A 60 -12.73 -7.22 9.21
N PRO A 61 -11.62 -7.63 9.84
CA PRO A 61 -10.30 -7.83 9.25
C PRO A 61 -10.21 -9.12 8.42
N VAL A 62 -9.73 -9.00 7.18
CA VAL A 62 -9.46 -10.10 6.27
C VAL A 62 -8.05 -9.92 5.69
N ALA A 63 -7.49 -10.95 5.07
CA ALA A 63 -6.21 -10.84 4.40
C ALA A 63 -6.19 -11.67 3.13
N LEU A 64 -5.48 -11.18 2.11
CA LEU A 64 -5.01 -12.04 1.04
C LEU A 64 -3.82 -12.84 1.59
N LEU A 65 -3.83 -14.14 1.32
CA LEU A 65 -2.78 -15.07 1.71
C LEU A 65 -2.21 -15.73 0.46
N ALA A 66 -0.92 -15.56 0.23
CA ALA A 66 -0.15 -16.37 -0.70
C ALA A 66 0.82 -17.25 0.08
N HIS A 67 1.00 -18.50 -0.32
CA HIS A 67 2.00 -19.38 0.25
C HIS A 67 2.61 -20.31 -0.79
N VAL A 68 3.81 -20.81 -0.52
CA VAL A 68 4.41 -21.89 -1.31
C VAL A 68 3.69 -23.20 -0.98
N VAL A 69 3.23 -23.94 -1.99
CA VAL A 69 2.40 -25.14 -1.82
C VAL A 69 3.08 -26.19 -0.94
N ASP A 70 4.35 -26.49 -1.23
CA ASP A 70 5.12 -27.52 -0.53
C ASP A 70 5.78 -26.99 0.76
N GLU A 71 5.77 -25.68 0.97
CA GLU A 71 6.37 -25.01 2.13
C GLU A 71 5.41 -23.93 2.70
N PRO A 72 4.24 -24.30 3.28
CA PRO A 72 3.23 -23.32 3.71
C PRO A 72 3.71 -22.29 4.73
N GLY A 73 4.79 -22.60 5.47
CA GLY A 73 5.45 -21.65 6.36
C GLY A 73 6.05 -20.45 5.63
N ARG A 74 6.27 -20.54 4.31
CA ARG A 74 6.64 -19.43 3.43
C ARG A 74 5.36 -18.84 2.86
N SER A 75 4.91 -17.78 3.50
CA SER A 75 3.68 -17.07 3.17
C SER A 75 3.88 -15.56 3.20
N ALA A 76 3.04 -14.87 2.44
CA ALA A 76 2.91 -13.42 2.41
C ALA A 76 1.45 -13.06 2.68
N PHE A 77 1.25 -11.96 3.42
CA PHE A 77 -0.05 -11.49 3.85
C PHE A 77 -0.24 -10.05 3.40
N TRP A 78 -1.40 -9.76 2.82
CA TRP A 78 -1.87 -8.39 2.59
C TRP A 78 -3.12 -8.17 3.44
N PRO A 79 -2.97 -7.66 4.68
CA PRO A 79 -4.07 -7.45 5.60
C PRO A 79 -4.94 -6.27 5.14
N LEU A 80 -6.25 -6.43 5.29
CA LEU A 80 -7.26 -5.44 4.94
C LEU A 80 -8.18 -5.24 6.14
N ALA A 81 -8.27 -3.99 6.59
CA ALA A 81 -9.16 -3.54 7.66
C ALA A 81 -10.29 -2.66 7.08
N GLU A 82 -11.33 -2.39 7.87
CA GLU A 82 -12.39 -1.46 7.47
C GLU A 82 -11.83 -0.06 7.13
N PHE A 83 -10.74 0.32 7.78
CA PHE A 83 -10.01 1.57 7.58
C PHE A 83 -8.80 1.42 6.65
N SER A 84 -8.71 0.33 5.87
CA SER A 84 -7.74 0.20 4.79
C SER A 84 -8.22 0.94 3.54
N PRO A 85 -7.42 1.87 2.99
CA PRO A 85 -7.76 2.56 1.74
C PRO A 85 -7.98 1.59 0.57
N GLU A 86 -7.26 0.47 0.54
CA GLU A 86 -7.39 -0.60 -0.45
C GLU A 86 -8.74 -1.29 -0.33
N TRP A 87 -9.17 -1.63 0.90
CA TRP A 87 -10.50 -2.22 1.15
C TRP A 87 -11.61 -1.26 0.71
N VAL A 88 -11.48 0.02 1.04
CA VAL A 88 -12.42 1.07 0.61
C VAL A 88 -12.46 1.21 -0.90
N ALA A 89 -11.32 1.16 -1.58
CA ALA A 89 -11.23 1.24 -3.04
C ALA A 89 -11.90 0.02 -3.71
N ILE A 90 -11.67 -1.19 -3.20
CA ILE A 90 -12.31 -2.43 -3.66
C ILE A 90 -13.83 -2.31 -3.53
N ARG A 91 -14.33 -1.96 -2.34
CA ARG A 91 -15.76 -1.83 -2.07
C ARG A 91 -16.41 -0.77 -2.94
N TRP A 92 -15.80 0.41 -3.06
CA TRP A 92 -16.29 1.48 -3.92
C TRP A 92 -16.39 1.01 -5.38
N ALA A 93 -15.36 0.36 -5.91
CA ALA A 93 -15.34 -0.10 -7.29
C ALA A 93 -16.45 -1.12 -7.58
N LEU A 94 -16.65 -2.08 -6.67
CA LEU A 94 -17.74 -3.07 -6.76
C LEU A 94 -19.12 -2.42 -6.70
N GLU A 95 -19.32 -1.47 -5.77
CA GLU A 95 -20.60 -0.74 -5.59
C GLU A 95 -20.97 0.08 -6.83
N HIS A 96 -19.98 0.58 -7.58
CA HIS A 96 -20.17 1.40 -8.78
C HIS A 96 -20.04 0.62 -10.09
N GLY A 97 -19.80 -0.70 -10.04
CA GLY A 97 -19.57 -1.52 -11.22
C GLY A 97 -18.33 -1.13 -12.03
N VAL A 98 -17.33 -0.52 -11.37
CA VAL A 98 -16.06 -0.12 -11.98
C VAL A 98 -15.06 -1.27 -11.84
N PRO A 99 -14.34 -1.65 -12.92
CA PRO A 99 -13.29 -2.67 -12.82
C PRO A 99 -12.19 -2.27 -11.84
N ALA A 100 -11.83 -3.19 -10.93
CA ALA A 100 -10.69 -3.08 -10.03
C ALA A 100 -9.64 -4.16 -10.36
N ARG A 101 -8.35 -3.82 -10.26
CA ARG A 101 -7.24 -4.74 -10.44
C ARG A 101 -6.09 -4.43 -9.49
N PHE A 102 -5.38 -5.47 -9.11
CA PHE A 102 -4.13 -5.38 -8.38
C PHE A 102 -2.95 -5.08 -9.31
N ILE A 103 -1.99 -4.28 -8.85
CA ILE A 103 -0.91 -3.75 -9.71
C ILE A 103 0.51 -3.92 -9.18
N ASP A 104 0.71 -4.64 -8.07
CA ASP A 104 2.07 -4.93 -7.60
C ASP A 104 2.74 -6.02 -8.46
N LEU A 105 3.99 -6.31 -8.11
CA LEU A 105 4.67 -7.49 -8.61
C LEU A 105 3.94 -8.78 -8.20
N PRO A 106 4.06 -9.86 -8.99
CA PRO A 106 3.58 -11.19 -8.63
C PRO A 106 4.02 -11.61 -7.22
N ALA A 107 3.14 -12.30 -6.48
CA ALA A 107 3.42 -12.74 -5.11
C ALA A 107 4.70 -13.58 -4.96
N THR A 108 5.14 -14.24 -6.04
CA THR A 108 6.40 -15.00 -6.10
C THR A 108 7.62 -14.15 -5.74
N HIS A 109 7.61 -12.87 -6.08
CA HIS A 109 8.67 -11.93 -5.72
C HIS A 109 8.69 -11.70 -4.20
N THR A 110 7.56 -11.35 -3.60
CA THR A 110 7.43 -11.17 -2.14
C THR A 110 7.83 -12.44 -1.37
N LEU A 111 7.43 -13.61 -1.86
CA LEU A 111 7.78 -14.91 -1.26
C LEU A 111 9.26 -15.30 -1.42
N ALA A 112 9.96 -14.74 -2.42
CA ALA A 112 11.39 -14.91 -2.60
C ALA A 112 12.19 -14.01 -1.65
N TRP A 113 11.79 -12.73 -1.51
CA TRP A 113 12.42 -11.82 -0.54
C TRP A 113 12.29 -12.32 0.90
N GLY A 114 11.11 -12.82 1.29
CA GLY A 114 10.92 -13.39 2.63
C GLY A 114 11.75 -14.66 2.90
N ARG A 115 12.33 -15.29 1.87
CA ARG A 115 13.31 -16.38 2.04
C ARG A 115 14.68 -15.81 2.42
N GLU A 116 15.15 -14.80 1.71
CA GLU A 116 16.45 -14.16 1.95
C GLU A 116 16.51 -13.56 3.37
N GLU A 117 15.47 -12.84 3.79
CA GLU A 117 15.41 -12.25 5.13
C GLU A 117 15.39 -13.29 6.27
N ARG A 118 14.81 -14.47 6.04
CA ARG A 118 14.82 -15.57 7.03
C ARG A 118 16.15 -16.30 7.05
N GLU A 119 16.76 -16.50 5.89
CA GLU A 119 18.10 -17.11 5.77
C GLU A 119 19.16 -16.20 6.42
N ASP A 120 18.99 -14.88 6.36
CA ASP A 120 19.85 -13.91 7.06
C ASP A 120 19.62 -13.94 8.58
N GLN A 121 18.35 -14.03 9.03
CA GLN A 121 18.02 -14.17 10.46
C GLN A 121 18.46 -15.49 11.09
N GLU A 122 18.48 -16.59 10.33
CA GLU A 122 18.97 -17.91 10.79
C GLU A 122 20.51 -17.99 10.83
N GLN A 123 21.20 -17.08 10.13
CA GLN A 123 22.67 -16.98 10.11
C GLN A 123 23.23 -16.01 11.15
N GLU A 124 22.41 -15.23 11.86
CA GLU A 124 22.87 -14.39 12.97
C GLU A 124 23.23 -15.26 14.20
N PRO A 125 24.52 -15.31 14.63
CA PRO A 125 24.87 -15.94 15.88
C PRO A 125 24.34 -15.08 17.03
N SER A 126 23.69 -15.68 18.02
CA SER A 126 23.41 -15.04 19.30
C SER A 126 24.73 -14.70 20.01
N GLU A 127 25.29 -13.51 19.77
CA GLU A 127 26.41 -12.98 20.54
C GLU A 127 26.08 -11.62 21.18
N LYS A 128 26.16 -11.61 22.51
CA LYS A 128 26.25 -10.40 23.31
C LYS A 128 27.61 -9.75 23.09
N GLY A 129 27.63 -8.45 22.75
CA GLY A 129 28.67 -7.53 23.22
C GLY A 129 29.56 -6.84 22.17
N GLU A 130 29.21 -5.58 21.92
CA GLU A 130 30.06 -4.41 21.60
C GLU A 130 30.60 -4.14 20.18
N PRO A 131 30.76 -2.83 19.82
CA PRO A 131 30.58 -2.33 18.46
C PRO A 131 31.90 -1.87 17.81
N GLY A 132 32.03 -2.05 16.49
CA GLY A 132 32.98 -1.29 15.70
C GLY A 132 33.42 -1.92 14.38
N GLY A 133 33.17 -1.20 13.27
CA GLY A 133 33.80 -1.44 11.96
C GLY A 133 32.83 -1.32 10.77
N LEU A 134 32.29 -0.12 10.51
CA LEU A 134 32.63 0.77 9.38
C LEU A 134 31.81 0.49 8.09
N PRO A 135 31.49 1.55 7.31
CA PRO A 135 30.22 1.69 6.64
C PRO A 135 30.20 1.02 5.28
N SER A 136 29.14 0.28 4.99
CA SER A 136 28.71 0.01 3.63
C SER A 136 28.20 1.33 3.04
N GLU A 137 28.93 1.89 2.08
CA GLU A 137 28.49 3.06 1.32
C GLU A 137 27.11 2.78 0.69
N PRO A 138 26.04 3.51 1.04
CA PRO A 138 24.85 3.50 0.22
C PRO A 138 25.19 4.27 -1.05
N ALA A 139 24.91 3.69 -2.21
CA ALA A 139 24.91 4.40 -3.48
C ALA A 139 23.95 5.59 -3.35
N GLU A 140 24.52 6.77 -3.07
CA GLU A 140 23.84 8.02 -2.75
C GLU A 140 23.30 8.65 -4.04
N ALA A 141 22.38 7.96 -4.71
CA ALA A 141 21.35 8.65 -5.45
C ALA A 141 20.48 9.30 -4.39
N VAL A 142 20.57 10.61 -4.23
CA VAL A 142 19.66 11.42 -3.42
C VAL A 142 18.25 11.14 -3.92
N ARG A 143 17.60 10.12 -3.34
CA ARG A 143 16.16 9.96 -3.44
C ARG A 143 15.62 11.13 -2.64
N ILE A 144 15.15 12.14 -3.35
CA ILE A 144 14.35 13.21 -2.74
C ILE A 144 13.24 12.50 -1.98
N ASP A 145 13.14 12.72 -0.66
CA ASP A 145 11.99 12.30 0.11
C ASP A 145 10.86 13.28 -0.18
N PRO A 146 9.88 12.91 -1.02
CA PRO A 146 8.83 13.84 -1.42
C PRO A 146 7.95 14.25 -0.25
N LEU A 147 7.79 13.40 0.78
CA LEU A 147 6.97 13.71 1.95
C LEU A 147 7.67 14.73 2.83
N ALA A 148 8.99 14.58 3.04
CA ALA A 148 9.79 15.57 3.75
C ALA A 148 9.74 16.94 3.07
N VAL A 149 9.87 16.99 1.74
CA VAL A 149 9.78 18.25 0.98
C VAL A 149 8.40 18.92 1.13
N LEU A 150 7.32 18.14 1.10
CA LEU A 150 5.96 18.66 1.31
C LEU A 150 5.77 19.19 2.73
N ALA A 151 6.30 18.48 3.73
CA ALA A 151 6.25 18.87 5.13
C ALA A 151 7.01 20.18 5.37
N GLU A 152 8.26 20.27 4.92
CA GLU A 152 9.09 21.48 5.04
C GLU A 152 8.39 22.68 4.38
N THR A 153 7.84 22.49 3.18
CA THR A 153 7.09 23.54 2.46
C THR A 153 5.84 23.98 3.23
N ALA A 154 5.22 23.08 3.99
CA ALA A 154 4.08 23.36 4.85
C ALA A 154 4.47 23.92 6.23
N GLY A 155 5.76 24.09 6.52
CA GLY A 155 6.28 24.59 7.80
C GLY A 155 6.38 23.52 8.90
N TYR A 156 6.49 22.25 8.51
CA TYR A 156 6.71 21.12 9.40
C TYR A 156 8.16 20.65 9.30
N ASP A 157 8.77 20.35 10.45
CA ASP A 157 10.11 19.75 10.52
C ASP A 157 10.06 18.21 10.51
N ASP A 158 8.85 17.63 10.47
CA ASP A 158 8.58 16.19 10.55
C ASP A 158 7.46 15.81 9.56
N ALA A 159 7.81 14.94 8.61
CA ALA A 159 6.92 14.45 7.57
C ALA A 159 5.77 13.61 8.12
N GLU A 160 6.02 12.81 9.15
CA GLU A 160 4.98 11.97 9.76
C GLU A 160 3.96 12.85 10.48
N ARG A 161 4.43 13.85 11.24
CA ARG A 161 3.55 14.82 11.90
C ARG A 161 2.73 15.62 10.88
N TRP A 162 3.35 16.02 9.77
CA TRP A 162 2.63 16.67 8.68
C TRP A 162 1.54 15.75 8.11
N TRP A 163 1.85 14.49 7.83
CA TRP A 163 0.89 13.51 7.32
C TRP A 163 -0.28 13.30 8.28
N GLU A 164 0.00 13.13 9.57
CA GLU A 164 -1.03 12.98 10.60
C GLU A 164 -1.99 14.18 10.60
N ASP A 165 -1.47 15.41 10.63
CA ASP A 165 -2.29 16.62 10.72
C ASP A 165 -3.07 16.89 9.41
N VAL A 166 -2.44 16.65 8.26
CA VAL A 166 -2.94 17.07 6.95
C VAL A 166 -3.75 15.99 6.24
N ILE A 167 -3.52 14.72 6.53
CA ILE A 167 -4.19 13.58 5.90
C ILE A 167 -5.05 12.83 6.90
N GLU A 168 -4.47 12.34 8.00
CA GLU A 168 -5.19 11.41 8.89
C GLU A 168 -6.27 12.10 9.74
N HIS A 169 -6.00 13.32 10.20
CA HIS A 169 -6.95 14.14 10.98
C HIS A 169 -7.93 14.95 10.12
N ARG A 170 -7.81 14.94 8.79
CA ARG A 170 -8.81 15.57 7.93
C ARG A 170 -10.05 14.69 7.82
N GLY A 171 -11.21 15.28 8.13
CA GLY A 171 -12.53 14.67 8.10
C GLY A 171 -13.59 15.74 7.99
#